data_AF-A0A0W0DM74-F1
#
_entry.id   AF-A0A0W0DM74-F1
#
_cell.length_a   1.000
_cell.length_b   1.000
_cell.length_c   1.000
_cell.angle_alpha   90.00
_cell.angle_beta   90.00
_cell.angle_gamma   90.00
#
_symmetry.space_group_name_H-M   'P 1'
#
loop_
_entity.id
_entity.type
_entity.pdbx_description
1 polymer ?
#
loop_
_entity_poly.entity_id
_entity_poly.type
_entity_poly.pdbx_seq_one_letter_code
_entity_poly.pdbx_strand_id
1 'polypeptide(L)'
;MDQEFFNATDFNGTNGTQFENNGTRFDNGTHGNGTFFEEPQVEMKAVSFYTPLLYVSLLVISLFIFASQYRKNKIKKISELPSIFDESDAKDLYMDLLKLQKSGDKKIHEKVLKAGLLNRCAEAIRRSLKLKEMAPQVEILYKNGSIGDDYWQRYQTEVKLVDVEFKECIQESERLQPGWVPTFVPLAREICLNQALSRRYNAIATRREVCIEEWGLKLDKDGKLISSKN
;
A
#
# COMPACT_ATOMS: atom_id res chain seq x y z
N MET A 1 -35.06 5.77 7.18
CA MET A 1 -34.11 6.58 6.38
C MET A 1 -34.11 5.91 5.03
N ASP A 2 -35.11 6.30 4.25
CA ASP A 2 -35.76 5.43 3.29
C ASP A 2 -35.28 5.76 1.89
N GLN A 3 -35.06 4.71 1.11
CA GLN A 3 -34.68 4.75 -0.28
C GLN A 3 -35.90 5.13 -1.11
N GLU A 4 -35.86 6.27 -1.80
CA GLU A 4 -36.82 6.58 -2.86
C GLU A 4 -36.17 6.40 -4.24
N PHE A 5 -36.61 5.33 -4.90
CA PHE A 5 -36.62 5.21 -6.35
C PHE A 5 -37.77 6.07 -6.89
N PHE A 6 -37.49 6.97 -7.81
CA PHE A 6 -38.52 7.68 -8.56
C PHE A 6 -38.34 7.42 -10.06
N ASN A 7 -39.27 6.64 -10.62
CA ASN A 7 -39.57 6.54 -12.04
C ASN A 7 -40.51 7.69 -12.42
N ALA A 8 -40.27 8.34 -13.55
CA ALA A 8 -41.22 9.26 -14.16
C ALA A 8 -41.23 9.06 -15.68
N THR A 9 -42.08 8.14 -16.14
CA THR A 9 -42.69 8.21 -17.46
C THR A 9 -43.95 9.09 -17.40
N ASP A 10 -44.22 9.74 -18.53
CA ASP A 10 -45.49 10.32 -18.96
C ASP A 10 -45.80 11.77 -18.57
N PHE A 11 -45.58 12.68 -19.52
CA PHE A 11 -46.44 13.84 -19.68
C PHE A 11 -46.62 14.18 -21.17
N ASN A 12 -47.74 13.72 -21.73
CA ASN A 12 -48.23 14.10 -23.05
C ASN A 12 -49.34 15.15 -22.84
N GLY A 13 -49.19 16.32 -23.45
CA GLY A 13 -50.08 17.47 -23.27
C GLY A 13 -50.31 18.20 -24.59
N THR A 14 -51.26 17.69 -25.36
CA THR A 14 -51.91 18.31 -26.52
C THR A 14 -52.71 19.55 -26.09
N ASN A 15 -52.75 20.61 -26.91
CA ASN A 15 -53.97 21.34 -27.32
C ASN A 15 -53.65 22.67 -28.05
N GLY A 16 -54.48 23.00 -29.06
CA GLY A 16 -54.62 24.36 -29.61
C GLY A 16 -54.50 24.45 -31.14
N THR A 17 -55.50 23.96 -31.89
CA THR A 17 -56.57 24.73 -32.58
C THR A 17 -56.11 25.61 -33.75
N GLN A 18 -56.59 25.22 -34.92
CA GLN A 18 -56.56 25.89 -36.21
C GLN A 18 -57.30 27.23 -36.19
N PHE A 19 -56.79 28.21 -36.93
CA PHE A 19 -57.57 29.32 -37.48
C PHE A 19 -57.18 29.53 -38.94
N GLU A 20 -58.11 29.17 -39.84
CA GLU A 20 -58.14 29.64 -41.22
C GLU A 20 -58.49 31.12 -41.24
N ASN A 21 -57.79 31.90 -42.07
CA ASN A 21 -58.36 33.12 -42.60
C ASN A 21 -57.90 33.33 -44.05
N ASN A 22 -58.86 33.14 -44.97
CA ASN A 22 -58.73 33.34 -46.39
C ASN A 22 -59.17 34.78 -46.69
N GLY A 23 -58.24 35.64 -47.14
CA GLY A 23 -58.51 37.06 -47.36
C GLY A 23 -57.72 37.61 -48.56
N THR A 24 -58.36 37.52 -49.72
CA THR A 24 -58.30 38.43 -50.88
C THR A 24 -56.98 39.13 -51.24
N ARG A 25 -56.47 38.68 -52.39
CA ARG A 25 -55.54 39.31 -53.33
C ARG A 25 -55.90 40.80 -53.60
N PHE A 26 -54.95 41.70 -53.38
CA PHE A 26 -54.90 43.03 -53.99
C PHE A 26 -53.49 43.24 -54.55
N ASP A 27 -53.39 43.20 -55.88
CA ASP A 27 -52.22 43.64 -56.64
C ASP A 27 -52.23 45.18 -56.71
N ASN A 28 -51.16 45.83 -56.25
CA ASN A 28 -50.84 47.19 -56.65
C ASN A 28 -49.33 47.29 -56.89
N GLY A 29 -48.96 47.39 -58.16
CA GLY A 29 -47.58 47.57 -58.57
C GLY A 29 -47.09 48.98 -58.27
N THR A 30 -45.89 49.08 -57.71
CA THR A 30 -45.04 50.27 -57.86
C THR A 30 -43.58 49.83 -57.73
N HIS A 31 -42.85 49.95 -58.84
CA HIS A 31 -41.40 49.78 -58.88
C HIS A 31 -40.74 51.00 -58.23
N GLY A 32 -39.87 50.77 -57.24
CA GLY A 32 -39.04 51.79 -56.63
C GLY A 32 -37.70 51.20 -56.18
N ASN A 33 -36.64 51.52 -56.92
CA ASN A 33 -35.25 51.14 -56.64
C ASN A 33 -34.78 51.69 -55.28
N GLY A 34 -34.12 50.85 -54.47
CA GLY A 34 -33.48 51.28 -53.22
C GLY A 34 -32.45 50.28 -52.70
N THR A 35 -31.19 50.52 -53.01
CA THR A 35 -29.96 50.15 -52.28
C THR A 35 -29.85 48.73 -51.69
N PHE A 36 -29.05 47.91 -52.39
CA PHE A 36 -28.47 46.67 -51.91
C PHE A 36 -27.69 46.91 -50.60
N PHE A 37 -28.30 46.58 -49.47
CA PHE A 37 -27.57 46.33 -48.23
C PHE A 37 -26.91 44.95 -48.38
N GLU A 38 -25.59 44.95 -48.52
CA GLU A 38 -24.77 43.76 -48.39
C GLU A 38 -24.87 43.32 -46.92
N GLU A 39 -25.80 42.40 -46.63
CA GLU A 39 -25.78 41.70 -45.35
C GLU A 39 -24.39 41.05 -45.21
N PRO A 40 -23.63 41.29 -44.14
CA PRO A 40 -22.49 40.44 -43.87
C PRO A 40 -23.08 39.05 -43.68
N GLN A 41 -22.84 38.16 -44.64
CA GLN A 41 -23.07 36.74 -44.47
C GLN A 41 -22.27 36.36 -43.22
N VAL A 42 -22.93 36.33 -42.07
CA VAL A 42 -22.37 35.76 -40.85
C VAL A 42 -22.26 34.29 -41.20
N GLU A 43 -21.09 33.93 -41.72
CA GLU A 43 -20.73 32.55 -41.99
C GLU A 43 -20.83 31.85 -40.62
N MET A 44 -21.99 31.25 -40.35
CA MET A 44 -22.20 30.39 -39.21
C MET A 44 -21.34 29.18 -39.50
N LYS A 45 -20.05 29.30 -39.21
CA LYS A 45 -19.09 28.21 -39.26
C LYS A 45 -19.66 27.17 -38.33
N ALA A 46 -20.28 26.14 -38.90
CA ALA A 46 -20.77 25.01 -38.17
C ALA A 46 -19.57 24.52 -37.34
N VAL A 47 -19.62 24.79 -36.03
CA VAL A 47 -18.56 24.38 -35.12
C VAL A 47 -18.54 22.87 -35.25
N SER A 48 -17.53 22.36 -35.95
CA SER A 48 -17.49 20.95 -36.29
C SER A 48 -17.61 20.14 -35.00
N PHE A 49 -18.40 19.06 -35.00
CA PHE A 49 -18.55 18.13 -33.88
C PHE A 49 -17.19 17.64 -33.32
N TYR A 50 -16.15 17.67 -34.16
CA TYR A 50 -14.77 17.35 -33.80
C TYR A 50 -14.15 18.35 -32.82
N THR A 51 -14.54 19.63 -32.84
CA THR A 51 -13.97 20.68 -31.97
C THR A 51 -14.18 20.39 -30.48
N PRO A 52 -15.41 20.12 -29.98
CA PRO A 52 -15.60 19.74 -28.58
C PRO A 52 -14.96 18.40 -28.24
N LEU A 53 -14.96 17.44 -29.17
CA LEU A 53 -14.34 16.12 -28.97
C LEU A 53 -12.80 16.23 -28.82
N LEU A 54 -12.16 17.08 -29.60
CA LEU A 54 -10.74 17.38 -29.51
C LEU A 54 -10.39 18.04 -28.17
N TYR A 55 -11.21 18.98 -27.70
CA TYR A 55 -11.02 19.65 -26.41
C TYR A 55 -11.08 18.66 -25.24
N VAL A 56 -12.09 17.80 -25.21
CA VAL A 56 -12.22 16.74 -24.19
C VAL A 56 -11.02 15.78 -24.27
N SER A 57 -10.62 15.39 -25.47
CA SER A 57 -9.47 14.49 -25.67
C SER A 57 -8.17 15.09 -25.11
N LEU A 58 -7.91 16.37 -25.36
CA LEU A 58 -6.75 17.07 -24.81
C LEU A 58 -6.81 17.18 -23.27
N LEU A 59 -7.99 17.41 -22.70
CA LEU A 59 -8.16 17.41 -21.24
C LEU A 59 -7.89 16.03 -20.64
N VAL A 60 -8.42 14.96 -21.23
CA VAL A 60 -8.20 13.59 -20.73
C VAL A 60 -6.73 13.20 -20.83
N ILE A 61 -6.07 13.51 -21.94
CA ILE A 61 -4.64 13.22 -22.13
C ILE A 61 -3.79 13.99 -21.11
N SER A 62 -4.05 15.29 -20.93
CA SER A 62 -3.28 16.10 -19.97
C SER A 62 -3.52 15.66 -18.51
N LEU A 63 -4.77 15.33 -18.16
CA LEU A 63 -5.11 14.77 -16.85
C LEU A 63 -4.44 13.41 -16.61
N PHE A 64 -4.41 12.54 -17.62
CA PHE A 64 -3.78 11.23 -17.51
C PHE A 64 -2.27 11.34 -17.28
N ILE A 65 -1.59 12.21 -18.03
CA ILE A 65 -0.16 12.47 -17.86
C ILE A 65 0.12 13.01 -16.45
N PHE A 66 -0.65 14.01 -16.00
CA PHE A 66 -0.50 14.59 -14.66
C PHE A 66 -0.77 13.57 -13.54
N ALA A 67 -1.87 12.81 -13.63
CA ALA A 67 -2.22 11.78 -12.66
C ALA A 67 -1.15 10.69 -12.60
N SER A 68 -0.63 10.26 -13.75
CA SER A 68 0.46 9.29 -13.83
C SER A 68 1.74 9.80 -13.16
N GLN A 69 2.15 11.04 -13.45
CA GLN A 69 3.35 11.63 -12.85
C GLN A 69 3.18 11.85 -11.35
N TYR A 70 2.03 12.35 -10.91
CA TYR A 70 1.73 12.56 -9.48
C TYR A 70 1.74 11.24 -8.72
N ARG A 71 1.11 10.19 -9.27
CA ARG A 71 1.12 8.85 -8.65
C ARG A 71 2.52 8.27 -8.58
N LYS A 72 3.34 8.42 -9.62
CA LYS A 72 4.76 7.99 -9.62
C LYS A 72 5.54 8.70 -8.53
N ASN A 73 5.40 10.03 -8.40
CA ASN A 73 6.09 10.81 -7.38
C ASN A 73 5.62 10.42 -5.96
N LYS A 74 4.33 10.17 -5.77
CA LYS A 74 3.79 9.70 -4.50
C LYS A 74 4.33 8.32 -4.11
N ILE A 75 4.43 7.40 -5.07
CA ILE A 75 5.01 6.06 -4.84
C ILE A 75 6.50 6.18 -4.48
N LYS A 76 7.25 7.04 -5.19
CA LYS A 76 8.68 7.28 -4.88
C LYS A 76 8.87 7.79 -3.46
N LYS A 77 8.07 8.77 -3.04
CA LYS A 77 8.08 9.26 -1.67
C LYS A 77 7.84 8.12 -0.69
N ILE A 78 6.76 7.34 -0.88
CA ILE A 78 6.43 6.21 -0.01
C ILE A 78 7.55 5.15 0.01
N SER A 79 8.24 4.91 -1.11
CA SER A 79 9.35 3.95 -1.18
C SER A 79 10.67 4.46 -0.58
N GLU A 80 10.84 5.78 -0.46
CA GLU A 80 12.02 6.40 0.15
C GLU A 80 11.94 6.43 1.69
N LEU A 81 10.77 6.14 2.28
CA LEU A 81 10.65 6.04 3.73
C LEU A 81 11.52 4.87 4.23
N PRO A 82 12.32 5.07 5.30
CA PRO A 82 13.15 4.00 5.84
C PRO A 82 12.28 2.83 6.34
N SER A 83 12.82 1.62 6.46
CA SER A 83 12.07 0.48 7.04
C SER A 83 11.97 0.58 8.57
N ILE A 84 10.84 0.18 9.18
CA ILE A 84 10.69 0.22 10.67
C ILE A 84 11.62 -0.81 11.34
N PHE A 85 11.87 -1.92 10.64
CA PHE A 85 12.84 -2.91 11.08
C PHE A 85 14.17 -2.66 10.42
N ASP A 86 15.23 -3.06 11.12
CA ASP A 86 16.54 -3.18 10.50
C ASP A 86 16.54 -4.31 9.46
N GLU A 87 17.54 -4.33 8.59
CA GLU A 87 17.74 -5.42 7.64
C GLU A 87 17.83 -6.77 8.38
N SER A 88 17.28 -7.82 7.77
CA SER A 88 17.19 -9.11 8.43
C SER A 88 18.40 -9.98 8.11
N ASP A 89 19.30 -10.11 9.08
CA ASP A 89 20.46 -11.01 9.01
C ASP A 89 20.08 -12.44 8.57
N ALA A 90 18.94 -12.94 9.06
CA ALA A 90 18.46 -14.29 8.72
C ALA A 90 18.04 -14.41 7.25
N LYS A 91 17.44 -13.36 6.66
CA LYS A 91 17.12 -13.30 5.24
C LYS A 91 18.39 -13.24 4.42
N ASP A 92 19.32 -12.36 4.78
CA ASP A 92 20.53 -12.13 3.98
C ASP A 92 21.46 -13.33 4.00
N LEU A 93 21.64 -13.96 5.16
CA LEU A 93 22.35 -15.23 5.27
C LEU A 93 21.73 -16.33 4.40
N TYR A 94 20.40 -16.44 4.38
CA TYR A 94 19.72 -17.41 3.50
C TYR A 94 19.91 -17.08 2.00
N MET A 95 19.81 -15.80 1.62
CA MET A 95 20.05 -15.38 0.24
C MET A 95 21.48 -15.62 -0.19
N ASP A 96 22.45 -15.43 0.70
CA ASP A 96 23.85 -15.73 0.44
C ASP A 96 24.09 -17.23 0.31
N LEU A 97 23.45 -18.06 1.14
CA LEU A 97 23.44 -19.52 0.93
C LEU A 97 22.88 -19.90 -0.45
N LEU A 98 21.81 -19.24 -0.89
CA LEU A 98 21.21 -19.49 -2.21
C LEU A 98 22.13 -19.02 -3.36
N LYS A 99 22.81 -17.87 -3.23
CA LYS A 99 23.80 -17.39 -4.20
C LYS A 99 24.98 -18.35 -4.31
N LEU A 100 25.50 -18.84 -3.19
CA LEU A 100 26.60 -19.81 -3.15
C LEU A 100 26.20 -21.14 -3.80
N GLN A 101 24.97 -21.61 -3.56
CA GLN A 101 24.44 -22.81 -4.20
C GLN A 101 24.35 -22.66 -5.73
N LYS A 102 23.93 -21.49 -6.23
CA LYS A 102 23.83 -21.20 -7.67
C LYS A 102 25.19 -21.03 -8.35
N SER A 103 26.16 -20.47 -7.66
CA SER A 103 27.50 -20.19 -8.21
C SER A 103 28.33 -21.46 -8.42
N GLY A 104 27.95 -22.59 -7.79
CA GLY A 104 28.61 -23.88 -7.99
C GLY A 104 29.94 -24.05 -7.26
N ASP A 105 30.50 -22.97 -6.69
CA ASP A 105 31.78 -22.98 -5.94
C ASP A 105 31.77 -23.94 -4.74
N LYS A 106 30.61 -24.11 -4.08
CA LYS A 106 30.48 -24.99 -2.91
C LYS A 106 29.14 -25.72 -2.92
N LYS A 107 29.18 -27.05 -2.90
CA LYS A 107 27.98 -27.89 -2.72
C LYS A 107 27.47 -27.74 -1.28
N ILE A 108 26.46 -26.91 -1.09
CA ILE A 108 25.76 -26.76 0.20
C ILE A 108 24.82 -27.95 0.39
N HIS A 109 24.85 -28.54 1.57
CA HIS A 109 23.97 -29.66 1.92
C HIS A 109 22.52 -29.17 2.09
N GLU A 110 21.55 -29.92 1.57
CA GLU A 110 20.12 -29.58 1.58
C GLU A 110 19.57 -29.26 3.00
N LYS A 111 19.99 -30.03 4.02
CA LYS A 111 19.66 -29.75 5.44
C LYS A 111 20.06 -28.34 5.89
N VAL A 112 21.18 -27.80 5.42
CA VAL A 112 21.61 -26.44 5.78
C VAL A 112 20.69 -25.41 5.15
N LEU A 113 20.27 -25.62 3.89
CA LEU A 113 19.32 -24.74 3.21
C LEU A 113 17.94 -24.77 3.89
N LYS A 114 17.46 -25.96 4.29
CA LYS A 114 16.22 -26.12 5.06
C LYS A 114 16.30 -25.42 6.41
N ALA A 115 17.40 -25.57 7.14
CA ALA A 115 17.62 -24.90 8.42
C ALA A 115 17.69 -23.36 8.26
N GLY A 116 18.36 -22.87 7.22
CA GLY A 116 18.41 -21.45 6.89
C GLY A 116 17.04 -20.87 6.58
N LEU A 117 16.25 -21.57 5.76
CA LEU A 117 14.87 -21.17 5.45
C LEU A 117 13.99 -21.13 6.71
N LEU A 118 14.15 -22.10 7.60
CA LEU A 118 13.41 -22.18 8.85
C LEU A 118 13.76 -21.02 9.79
N ASN A 119 15.04 -20.62 9.86
CA ASN A 119 15.49 -19.45 10.61
C ASN A 119 14.93 -18.14 10.02
N ARG A 120 14.97 -17.98 8.69
CA ARG A 120 14.34 -16.85 7.98
C ARG A 120 12.84 -16.74 8.30
N CYS A 121 12.13 -17.86 8.22
CA CYS A 121 10.69 -17.90 8.51
C CYS A 121 10.39 -17.59 9.99
N ALA A 122 11.19 -18.11 10.93
CA ALA A 122 11.07 -17.81 12.35
C ALA A 122 11.22 -16.29 12.62
N GLU A 123 12.17 -15.62 11.98
CA GLU A 123 12.35 -14.17 12.08
C GLU A 123 11.20 -13.37 11.43
N ALA A 124 10.63 -13.85 10.31
CA ALA A 124 9.43 -13.26 9.71
C ALA A 124 8.21 -13.39 10.64
N ILE A 125 8.01 -14.56 11.28
CA ILE A 125 6.96 -14.78 12.29
C ILE A 125 7.17 -13.86 13.49
N ARG A 126 8.40 -13.72 13.98
CA ARG A 126 8.74 -12.82 15.09
C ARG A 126 8.34 -11.37 14.78
N ARG A 127 8.67 -10.88 13.58
CA ARG A 127 8.30 -9.54 13.12
C ARG A 127 6.78 -9.39 12.97
N SER A 128 6.10 -10.38 12.39
CA SER A 128 4.64 -10.38 12.25
C SER A 128 3.94 -10.32 13.61
N LEU A 129 4.38 -11.12 14.57
CA LEU A 129 3.82 -11.12 15.93
C LEU A 129 4.02 -9.75 16.61
N LYS A 130 5.23 -9.19 16.51
CA LYS A 130 5.54 -7.87 17.07
C LYS A 130 4.71 -6.76 16.44
N LEU A 131 4.53 -6.76 15.11
CA LEU A 131 3.69 -5.77 14.43
C LEU A 131 2.23 -5.88 14.86
N LYS A 132 1.69 -7.09 14.99
CA LYS A 132 0.31 -7.33 15.45
C LYS A 132 0.10 -6.89 16.89
N GLU A 133 1.07 -7.16 17.76
CA GLU A 133 1.03 -6.70 19.15
C GLU A 133 1.03 -5.17 19.25
N MET A 134 1.76 -4.48 18.36
CA MET A 134 1.90 -3.02 18.31
C MET A 134 0.76 -2.30 17.57
N ALA A 135 -0.11 -3.03 16.85
CA ALA A 135 -1.17 -2.45 16.03
C ALA A 135 -2.12 -1.51 16.80
N PRO A 136 -2.71 -1.92 17.95
CA PRO A 136 -3.64 -1.04 18.66
C PRO A 136 -2.95 0.19 19.26
N GLN A 137 -1.69 0.09 19.68
CA GLN A 137 -0.91 1.20 20.25
C GLN A 137 -0.60 2.24 19.18
N VAL A 138 -0.18 1.81 17.99
CA VAL A 138 0.08 2.72 16.87
C VAL A 138 -1.22 3.40 16.41
N GLU A 139 -2.34 2.68 16.39
CA GLU A 139 -3.64 3.25 16.01
C GLU A 139 -4.10 4.34 17.00
N ILE A 140 -3.93 4.11 18.30
CA ILE A 140 -4.25 5.11 19.34
C ILE A 140 -3.36 6.34 19.18
N LEU A 141 -2.04 6.15 19.00
CA LEU A 141 -1.10 7.26 18.84
C LEU A 141 -1.35 8.07 17.56
N TYR A 142 -1.80 7.42 16.48
CA TYR A 142 -2.20 8.07 15.24
C TYR A 142 -3.48 8.90 15.43
N LYS A 143 -4.51 8.35 16.08
CA LYS A 143 -5.75 9.07 16.41
C LYS A 143 -5.52 10.27 17.32
N ASN A 144 -4.56 10.15 18.24
CA ASN A 144 -4.15 11.24 19.13
C ASN A 144 -3.32 12.33 18.43
N GLY A 145 -2.94 12.13 17.16
CA GLY A 145 -2.11 13.08 16.40
C GLY A 145 -0.64 13.13 16.86
N SER A 146 -0.18 12.18 17.68
CA SER A 146 1.21 12.10 18.15
C SER A 146 2.16 11.50 17.11
N ILE A 147 1.60 10.84 16.08
CA ILE A 147 2.32 10.21 14.97
C ILE A 147 1.86 10.86 13.66
N GLY A 148 2.81 11.19 12.78
CA GLY A 148 2.49 11.74 11.45
C GLY A 148 1.93 10.69 10.47
N ASP A 149 1.18 11.15 9.47
CA ASP A 149 0.60 10.30 8.41
C ASP A 149 1.66 9.50 7.63
N ASP A 150 2.85 10.07 7.45
CA ASP A 150 4.01 9.41 6.85
C ASP A 150 4.38 8.10 7.58
N TYR A 151 4.51 8.15 8.91
CA TYR A 151 4.84 6.97 9.72
C TYR A 151 3.69 5.96 9.74
N TRP A 152 2.45 6.41 9.73
CA TRP A 152 1.30 5.51 9.63
C TRP A 152 1.31 4.74 8.30
N GLN A 153 1.54 5.42 7.18
CA GLN A 153 1.68 4.78 5.86
C GLN A 153 2.88 3.82 5.81
N ARG A 154 4.00 4.19 6.44
CA ARG A 154 5.16 3.30 6.61
C ARG A 154 4.81 2.03 7.36
N TYR A 155 4.14 2.14 8.51
CA TYR A 155 3.70 1.00 9.31
C TYR A 155 2.79 0.07 8.52
N GLN A 156 1.81 0.60 7.78
CA GLN A 156 0.93 -0.19 6.92
C GLN A 156 1.69 -0.91 5.80
N THR A 157 2.75 -0.28 5.27
CA THR A 157 3.61 -0.87 4.25
C THR A 157 4.45 -2.01 4.83
N GLU A 158 5.01 -1.82 6.01
CA GLU A 158 5.80 -2.83 6.73
C GLU A 158 4.98 -4.07 7.09
N VAL A 159 3.74 -3.90 7.55
CA VAL A 159 2.82 -5.03 7.80
C VAL A 159 2.65 -5.88 6.55
N LYS A 160 2.45 -5.23 5.38
CA LYS A 160 2.32 -5.94 4.11
C LYS A 160 3.63 -6.58 3.67
N LEU A 161 4.77 -5.92 3.88
CA LEU A 161 6.08 -6.42 3.50
C LEU A 161 6.42 -7.71 4.27
N VAL A 162 6.19 -7.72 5.59
CA VAL A 162 6.40 -8.91 6.43
C VAL A 162 5.45 -10.05 6.04
N ASP A 163 4.19 -9.74 5.71
CA ASP A 163 3.24 -10.75 5.24
C ASP A 163 3.63 -11.35 3.88
N VAL A 164 4.18 -10.53 2.97
CA VAL A 164 4.73 -11.02 1.69
C VAL A 164 5.95 -11.89 1.94
N GLU A 165 6.89 -11.47 2.79
CA GLU A 165 8.07 -12.26 3.14
C GLU A 165 7.68 -13.61 3.76
N PHE A 166 6.68 -13.64 4.63
CA PHE A 166 6.15 -14.87 5.21
C PHE A 166 5.55 -15.80 4.15
N LYS A 167 4.77 -15.27 3.19
CA LYS A 167 4.23 -16.04 2.06
C LYS A 167 5.33 -16.58 1.16
N GLU A 168 6.38 -15.80 0.89
CA GLU A 168 7.54 -16.27 0.14
C GLU A 168 8.23 -17.45 0.84
N CYS A 169 8.36 -17.42 2.16
CA CYS A 169 8.93 -18.54 2.92
C CYS A 169 8.09 -19.81 2.77
N ILE A 170 6.75 -19.68 2.79
CA ILE A 170 5.83 -20.82 2.55
C ILE A 170 6.01 -21.37 1.13
N GLN A 171 6.01 -20.50 0.12
CA GLN A 171 6.19 -20.91 -1.28
C GLN A 171 7.56 -21.57 -1.49
N GLU A 172 8.60 -21.03 -0.90
CA GLU A 172 9.96 -21.60 -0.95
C GLU A 172 10.03 -22.95 -0.23
N SER A 173 9.33 -23.11 0.91
CA SER A 173 9.29 -24.40 1.62
C SER A 173 8.68 -25.51 0.76
N GLU A 174 7.63 -25.21 -0.01
CA GLU A 174 7.02 -26.16 -0.95
C GLU A 174 7.95 -26.46 -2.13
N ARG A 175 8.72 -25.47 -2.61
CA ARG A 175 9.76 -25.67 -3.64
C ARG A 175 10.89 -26.58 -3.16
N LEU A 176 11.33 -26.44 -1.90
CA LEU A 176 12.40 -27.26 -1.34
C LEU A 176 11.95 -28.70 -1.08
N GLN A 177 10.74 -28.88 -0.54
CA GLN A 177 10.19 -30.19 -0.24
C GLN A 177 8.66 -30.16 -0.39
N PRO A 178 8.09 -30.89 -1.36
CA PRO A 178 6.65 -30.92 -1.55
C PRO A 178 5.95 -31.52 -0.32
N GLY A 179 4.86 -30.88 0.13
CA GLY A 179 4.09 -31.32 1.30
C GLY A 179 4.71 -30.98 2.66
N TRP A 180 5.75 -30.14 2.72
CA TRP A 180 6.36 -29.72 3.99
C TRP A 180 5.61 -28.56 4.68
N VAL A 181 4.84 -27.77 3.92
CA VAL A 181 4.14 -26.56 4.42
C VAL A 181 3.31 -26.78 5.69
N PRO A 182 2.50 -27.86 5.85
CA PRO A 182 1.64 -28.02 7.02
C PRO A 182 2.41 -28.14 8.34
N THR A 183 3.60 -28.73 8.31
CA THR A 183 4.46 -28.90 9.49
C THR A 183 5.48 -27.78 9.63
N PHE A 184 5.85 -27.13 8.53
CA PHE A 184 6.83 -26.04 8.47
C PHE A 184 6.43 -24.83 9.31
N VAL A 185 5.21 -24.30 9.16
CA VAL A 185 4.78 -23.07 9.84
C VAL A 185 4.67 -23.25 11.37
N PRO A 186 4.05 -24.32 11.89
CA PRO A 186 4.07 -24.60 13.34
C PRO A 186 5.49 -24.74 13.90
N LEU A 187 6.36 -25.49 13.21
CA LEU A 187 7.75 -25.68 13.62
C LEU A 187 8.53 -24.36 13.66
N ALA A 188 8.39 -23.51 12.64
CA ALA A 188 9.02 -22.19 12.60
C ALA A 188 8.54 -21.29 13.74
N ARG A 189 7.26 -21.39 14.13
CA ARG A 189 6.71 -20.66 15.28
C ARG A 189 7.33 -21.14 16.59
N GLU A 190 7.44 -22.44 16.80
CA GLU A 190 8.07 -23.01 18.00
C GLU A 190 9.53 -22.58 18.12
N ILE A 191 10.27 -22.59 17.00
CA ILE A 191 11.66 -22.11 16.95
C ILE A 191 11.74 -20.63 17.29
N CYS A 192 10.86 -19.79 16.74
CA CYS A 192 10.79 -18.37 17.08
C CYS A 192 10.60 -18.16 18.58
N LEU A 193 9.67 -18.89 19.20
CA LEU A 193 9.40 -18.81 20.64
C LEU A 193 10.58 -19.31 21.48
N ASN A 194 11.20 -20.42 21.08
CA ASN A 194 12.40 -20.95 21.74
C ASN A 194 13.57 -19.96 21.66
N GLN A 195 13.86 -19.41 20.48
CA GLN A 195 14.89 -18.39 20.29
C GLN A 195 14.63 -17.16 21.18
N ALA A 196 13.38 -16.69 21.26
CA ALA A 196 13.00 -15.59 22.13
C ALA A 196 13.24 -15.92 23.62
N LEU A 197 12.92 -17.14 24.05
CA LEU A 197 13.17 -17.62 25.41
C LEU A 197 14.68 -17.71 25.70
N SER A 198 15.47 -18.31 24.81
CA SER A 198 16.92 -18.41 24.95
C SER A 198 17.60 -17.04 25.04
N ARG A 199 17.18 -16.08 24.19
CA ARG A 199 17.68 -14.69 24.26
C ARG A 199 17.40 -14.06 25.62
N ARG A 200 16.20 -14.25 26.16
CA ARG A 200 15.83 -13.74 27.50
C ARG A 200 16.61 -14.43 28.61
N TYR A 201 16.78 -15.74 28.53
CA TYR A 201 17.55 -16.52 29.51
C TYR A 201 19.01 -16.06 29.56
N ASN A 202 19.67 -15.94 28.41
CA ASN A 202 21.05 -15.45 28.33
C ASN A 202 21.17 -14.01 28.85
N ALA A 203 20.19 -13.16 28.57
CA ALA A 203 20.17 -11.78 29.07
C ALA A 203 20.04 -11.68 30.59
N ILE A 204 19.50 -12.69 31.29
CA ILE A 204 19.45 -12.71 32.76
C ILE A 204 20.85 -12.84 33.35
N ALA A 205 21.70 -13.68 32.76
CA ALA A 205 23.09 -13.84 33.19
C ALA A 205 23.88 -12.54 33.02
N THR A 206 23.76 -11.88 31.86
CA THR A 206 24.42 -10.58 31.61
C THR A 206 23.88 -9.49 32.54
N ARG A 207 22.56 -9.41 32.75
CA ARG A 207 21.97 -8.43 33.67
C ARG A 207 22.45 -8.60 35.11
N ARG A 208 22.65 -9.84 35.55
CA ARG A 208 23.22 -10.11 36.88
C ARG A 208 24.59 -9.45 37.03
N GLU A 209 25.47 -9.58 36.04
CA GLU A 209 26.81 -8.96 36.07
C GLU A 209 26.72 -7.43 36.13
N VAL A 210 25.88 -6.83 35.29
CA VAL A 210 25.64 -5.38 35.30
C VAL A 210 25.11 -4.91 36.66
N CYS A 211 24.15 -5.60 37.27
CA CYS A 211 23.63 -5.23 38.58
C CYS A 211 24.68 -5.34 39.71
N ILE A 212 25.59 -6.31 39.63
CA ILE A 212 26.69 -6.45 40.61
C ILE A 212 27.62 -5.23 40.55
N GLU A 213 27.94 -4.78 39.33
CA GLU A 213 28.76 -3.61 39.10
C GLU A 213 28.07 -2.32 39.55
N GLU A 214 26.85 -2.07 39.06
CA GLU A 214 26.11 -0.83 39.36
C GLU A 214 25.84 -0.66 40.86
N TRP A 215 25.54 -1.76 41.57
CA TRP A 215 25.25 -1.71 43.01
C TRP A 215 26.49 -1.99 43.87
N GLY A 216 27.66 -2.17 43.25
CA GLY A 216 28.93 -2.43 43.97
C GLY A 216 28.87 -3.65 44.89
N LEU A 217 28.10 -4.67 44.53
CA LEU A 217 27.87 -5.85 45.36
C LEU A 217 29.10 -6.76 45.33
N LYS A 218 29.57 -7.20 46.49
CA LYS A 218 30.55 -8.29 46.57
C LYS A 218 29.81 -9.57 46.92
N LEU A 219 29.62 -10.44 45.92
CA LEU A 219 29.00 -11.74 46.09
C LEU A 219 30.07 -12.82 46.23
N ASP A 220 29.84 -13.76 47.14
CA ASP A 220 30.63 -14.99 47.25
C ASP A 220 30.30 -15.96 46.10
N LYS A 221 31.11 -17.00 45.91
CA LYS A 221 30.91 -18.05 44.91
C LYS A 221 29.57 -18.79 45.09
N ASP A 222 29.06 -18.82 46.32
CA ASP A 222 27.75 -19.39 46.67
C ASP A 222 26.57 -18.40 46.43
N GLY A 223 26.86 -17.19 45.94
CA GLY A 223 25.85 -16.16 45.68
C GLY A 223 25.37 -15.39 46.90
N LYS A 224 26.06 -15.52 48.04
CA LYS A 224 25.77 -14.74 49.27
C LYS A 224 26.43 -13.37 49.22
N LEU A 225 25.73 -12.35 49.72
CA LEU A 225 26.27 -10.98 49.83
C LEU A 225 27.31 -10.92 50.96
N ILE A 226 28.53 -10.50 50.63
CA ILE A 226 29.62 -10.31 51.59
C ILE A 226 29.63 -8.87 52.12
N SER A 227 29.48 -7.88 51.22
CA SER A 227 29.46 -6.46 51.55
C SER A 227 28.90 -5.66 50.38
N SER A 228 28.10 -4.63 50.69
CA SER A 228 27.70 -3.57 49.75
C SER A 228 28.60 -2.36 49.99
N LYS A 229 29.01 -1.65 48.93
CA LYS A 229 29.65 -0.34 49.08
C LYS A 229 28.63 0.60 49.75
N ASN A 230 29.01 1.20 50.89
CA ASN A 230 28.34 2.39 51.43
C ASN A 230 28.66 3.61 50.56
#